data_AF-A0A1G3L3Q3-F1
#
_entry.id   AF-A0A1G3L3Q3-F1
#
_cell.length_a   1.000
_cell.length_b   1.000
_cell.length_c   1.000
_cell.angle_alpha   90.00
_cell.angle_beta   90.00
_cell.angle_gamma   90.00
#
_symmetry.space_group_name_H-M   'P 1'
#
loop_
_entity.id
_entity.type
_entity.pdbx_description
1 polymer ?
#
loop_
_entity_poly.entity_id
_entity_poly.type
_entity_poly.pdbx_seq_one_letter_code
_entity_poly.pdbx_strand_id
1 'polypeptide(L)'
;MSRFLKRLGFILFWQMIIWLFLLIISPFYYIVWLIFSLVYLFFIVYLAFQVIPGRKMENQLRKLLIEYKKKIEENQEAKTKAAMRPFTCPACQHETHFLEFLENRKCPKCESKIWSTVIGQKEKEYYELYKFFEDYSNFISHLSFRQRSRLKKMYFMETAEKEGQ
;
A
#
# COMPACT_ATOMS: atom_id res chain seq x y z
N MET A 1 -11.07 -12.41 23.13
CA MET A 1 -10.47 -11.31 23.91
C MET A 1 -10.85 -9.96 23.29
N SER A 2 -11.47 -9.06 24.05
CA SER A 2 -11.89 -7.75 23.52
C SER A 2 -10.65 -6.96 23.02
N ARG A 3 -10.79 -6.16 21.96
CA ARG A 3 -9.66 -5.36 21.42
C ARG A 3 -9.13 -4.37 22.44
N PHE A 4 -10.02 -3.92 23.32
CA PHE A 4 -9.67 -3.13 24.48
C PHE A 4 -8.70 -3.89 25.38
N LEU A 5 -9.01 -5.15 25.75
CA LEU A 5 -8.10 -6.01 26.52
C LEU A 5 -6.75 -6.23 25.81
N LYS A 6 -6.73 -6.36 24.48
CA LYS A 6 -5.46 -6.48 23.73
C LYS A 6 -4.63 -5.20 23.78
N ARG A 7 -5.25 -4.03 23.63
CA ARG A 7 -4.57 -2.73 23.74
C ARG A 7 -4.08 -2.49 25.17
N LEU A 8 -4.91 -2.78 26.15
CA LEU A 8 -4.58 -2.66 27.56
C LEU A 8 -3.43 -3.60 27.93
N GLY A 9 -3.48 -4.86 27.50
CA GLY A 9 -2.38 -5.82 27.69
C GLY A 9 -1.07 -5.35 27.04
N PHE A 10 -1.13 -4.80 25.82
CA PHE A 10 0.05 -4.22 25.17
C PHE A 10 0.62 -3.04 25.96
N ILE A 11 -0.22 -2.10 26.39
CA ILE A 11 0.22 -0.94 27.19
C ILE A 11 0.83 -1.40 28.51
N LEU A 12 0.14 -2.28 29.24
CA LEU A 12 0.60 -2.79 30.53
C LEU A 12 1.90 -3.57 30.42
N PHE A 13 2.07 -4.36 29.36
CA PHE A 13 3.30 -5.10 29.11
C PHE A 13 4.51 -4.17 28.97
N TRP A 14 4.41 -3.12 28.14
CA TRP A 14 5.50 -2.16 27.99
C TRP A 14 5.68 -1.28 29.22
N GLN A 15 4.60 -0.96 29.93
CA GLN A 15 4.68 -0.23 31.18
C GLN A 15 5.42 -1.04 32.24
N MET A 16 5.14 -2.33 32.39
CA MET A 16 5.86 -3.23 33.31
C MET A 16 7.37 -3.22 33.07
N ILE A 17 7.81 -3.20 31.81
CA ILE A 17 9.24 -3.11 31.47
C ILE A 17 9.85 -1.82 32.05
N ILE A 18 9.21 -0.67 31.87
CA ILE A 18 9.69 0.60 32.46
C ILE A 18 9.72 0.57 33.99
N TRP A 19 8.73 -0.07 34.61
CA TRP A 19 8.69 -0.16 36.06
C TRP A 19 9.75 -1.12 36.60
N LEU A 20 10.14 -2.16 35.86
CA LEU A 20 11.27 -3.02 36.25
C LEU A 20 12.58 -2.24 36.34
N PHE A 21 12.79 -1.25 35.46
CA PHE A 21 13.97 -0.39 35.52
C PHE A 21 14.05 0.50 36.78
N LEU A 22 12.93 0.75 37.48
CA LEU A 22 12.97 1.45 38.78
C LEU A 22 13.80 0.70 39.82
N LEU A 23 13.92 -0.63 39.72
CA LEU A 23 14.70 -1.43 40.67
C LEU A 23 16.22 -1.23 40.52
N ILE A 24 16.66 -0.70 39.37
CA ILE A 24 18.08 -0.56 39.01
C ILE A 24 18.55 0.89 39.19
N ILE A 25 17.63 1.85 39.16
CA ILE A 25 17.94 3.28 39.13
C ILE A 25 18.14 3.83 40.54
N SER A 26 19.15 4.69 40.71
CA SER A 26 19.40 5.36 41.99
C SER A 26 18.22 6.26 42.41
N PRO A 27 17.87 6.31 43.71
CA PRO A 27 16.77 7.14 44.24
C PRO A 27 16.81 8.61 43.82
N PHE A 28 18.01 9.16 43.60
CA PHE A 28 18.20 10.53 43.13
C PHE A 28 17.51 10.84 41.78
N TYR A 29 17.25 9.82 40.95
CA TYR A 29 16.65 10.00 39.62
C TYR A 29 15.16 9.66 39.56
N TYR A 30 14.49 9.35 40.67
CA TYR A 30 13.08 8.89 40.66
C TYR A 30 12.11 9.89 40.04
N ILE A 31 12.28 11.20 40.30
CA ILE A 31 11.40 12.23 39.72
C ILE A 31 11.59 12.31 38.20
N VAL A 32 12.84 12.28 37.74
CA VAL A 32 13.18 12.28 36.31
C VAL A 32 12.61 11.02 35.64
N TRP A 33 12.70 9.87 36.31
CA TRP A 33 12.17 8.61 35.81
C TRP A 33 10.63 8.61 35.74
N LEU A 34 9.94 9.21 36.70
CA LEU A 34 8.48 9.37 36.68
C LEU A 34 8.02 10.20 35.49
N ILE A 35 8.71 11.32 35.20
CA ILE A 35 8.41 12.16 34.03
C ILE A 35 8.63 11.37 32.74
N PHE A 36 9.74 10.65 32.63
CA PHE A 36 10.03 9.79 31.48
C PHE A 36 8.95 8.72 31.29
N SER A 37 8.55 8.04 32.36
CA SER A 37 7.50 7.02 32.37
C SER A 37 6.16 7.56 31.87
N LEU A 38 5.80 8.79 32.28
CA LEU A 38 4.60 9.48 31.79
C LEU A 38 4.66 9.75 30.29
N VAL A 39 5.75 10.32 29.80
CA VAL A 39 5.95 10.59 28.36
C VAL A 39 5.89 9.28 27.55
N TYR A 40 6.55 8.23 28.06
CA TYR A 40 6.55 6.92 27.42
C TYR A 40 5.15 6.28 27.39
N LEU A 41 4.35 6.45 28.44
CA LEU A 41 2.97 5.97 28.45
C LEU A 41 2.16 6.59 27.31
N PHE A 42 2.26 7.91 27.08
CA PHE A 42 1.61 8.54 25.93
C PHE A 42 2.09 7.96 24.60
N PHE A 43 3.39 7.70 24.47
CA PHE A 43 3.97 7.10 23.27
C PHE A 43 3.46 5.67 23.03
N ILE A 44 3.41 4.80 24.05
CA ILE A 44 2.87 3.45 23.90
C ILE A 44 1.38 3.48 23.60
N VAL A 45 0.61 4.36 24.25
CA VAL A 45 -0.83 4.50 23.98
C VAL A 45 -1.04 4.81 22.51
N TYR A 46 -0.31 5.79 21.96
CA TYR A 46 -0.32 6.11 20.54
C TYR A 46 0.03 4.89 19.66
N LEU A 47 1.10 4.15 20.00
CA LEU A 47 1.48 2.93 19.30
C LEU A 47 0.40 1.83 19.38
N ALA A 48 -0.28 1.67 20.51
CA ALA A 48 -1.33 0.67 20.69
C ALA A 48 -2.51 0.91 19.74
N PHE A 49 -2.90 2.18 19.54
CA PHE A 49 -3.91 2.56 18.56
C PHE A 49 -3.46 2.31 17.11
N GLN A 50 -2.16 2.50 16.84
CA GLN A 50 -1.57 2.23 15.54
C GLN A 50 -1.48 0.73 15.20
N VAL A 51 -1.02 -0.09 16.15
CA VAL A 51 -0.77 -1.53 15.98
C VAL A 51 -2.09 -2.32 15.96
N ILE A 52 -3.04 -1.97 16.82
CA ILE A 52 -4.33 -2.66 16.95
C ILE A 52 -5.44 -1.75 16.41
N PRO A 53 -5.75 -1.77 15.10
CA PRO A 53 -6.78 -0.92 14.52
C PRO A 53 -8.18 -1.19 15.09
N GLY A 54 -8.99 -0.13 15.15
CA GLY A 54 -10.39 -0.23 15.58
C GLY A 54 -11.27 -1.00 14.58
N ARG A 55 -12.47 -1.42 15.01
CA ARG A 55 -13.45 -2.15 14.16
C ARG A 55 -13.78 -1.40 12.87
N LYS A 56 -14.02 -0.09 12.97
CA LYS A 56 -14.35 0.76 11.83
C LYS A 56 -13.22 0.79 10.79
N MET A 57 -11.98 0.95 11.24
CA MET A 57 -10.80 1.00 10.36
C MET A 57 -10.54 -0.35 9.70
N GLU A 58 -10.72 -1.46 10.43
CA GLU A 58 -10.56 -2.80 9.86
C GLU A 58 -11.64 -3.11 8.81
N ASN A 59 -12.90 -2.73 9.07
CA ASN A 59 -13.98 -2.90 8.10
C ASN A 59 -13.75 -2.03 6.84
N GLN A 60 -13.28 -0.79 7.01
CA GLN A 60 -12.88 0.05 5.87
C GLN A 60 -11.74 -0.58 5.10
N LEU A 61 -10.74 -1.12 5.80
CA LEU A 61 -9.59 -1.78 5.18
C LEU A 61 -9.98 -3.07 4.44
N ARG A 62 -10.94 -3.85 4.96
CA ARG A 62 -11.50 -5.02 4.27
C ARG A 62 -12.27 -4.64 3.01
N LYS A 63 -13.08 -3.57 3.05
CA LYS A 63 -13.75 -3.06 1.85
C LYS A 63 -12.74 -2.61 0.79
N LEU A 64 -11.73 -1.85 1.21
CA LEU A 64 -10.60 -1.44 0.36
C LEU A 64 -9.82 -2.63 -0.21
N LEU A 65 -9.68 -3.72 0.56
CA LEU A 65 -9.01 -4.93 0.11
C LEU A 65 -9.77 -5.63 -1.03
N ILE A 66 -11.10 -5.68 -0.96
CA ILE A 66 -11.92 -6.26 -2.04
C ILE A 66 -11.73 -5.44 -3.32
N GLU A 67 -11.79 -4.11 -3.23
CA GLU A 67 -11.57 -3.24 -4.39
C GLU A 67 -10.13 -3.34 -4.92
N TYR A 68 -9.15 -3.39 -4.03
CA TYR A 68 -7.74 -3.55 -4.37
C TYR A 68 -7.45 -4.87 -5.10
N LYS A 69 -8.04 -5.98 -4.64
CA LYS A 69 -7.95 -7.30 -5.30
C LYS A 69 -8.48 -7.23 -6.72
N LYS A 70 -9.72 -6.74 -6.86
CA LYS A 70 -10.38 -6.59 -8.16
C LYS A 70 -9.51 -5.76 -9.13
N LYS A 71 -9.00 -4.62 -8.68
CA LYS A 71 -8.12 -3.77 -9.50
C LYS A 71 -6.78 -4.42 -9.83
N ILE A 72 -6.23 -5.29 -8.98
CA ILE A 72 -5.00 -6.03 -9.31
C ILE A 72 -5.25 -7.05 -10.40
N GLU A 73 -6.32 -7.85 -10.27
CA GLU A 73 -6.68 -8.88 -11.24
C GLU A 73 -6.98 -8.24 -12.60
N GLU A 74 -7.83 -7.20 -12.62
CA GLU A 74 -8.10 -6.43 -13.83
C GLU A 74 -6.83 -5.82 -14.45
N ASN A 75 -5.87 -5.39 -13.62
CA ASN A 75 -4.60 -4.84 -14.11
C ASN A 75 -3.68 -5.92 -14.68
N GLN A 76 -3.68 -7.13 -14.14
CA GLN A 76 -2.94 -8.25 -14.74
C GLN A 76 -3.51 -8.60 -16.11
N GLU A 77 -4.85 -8.67 -16.24
CA GLU A 77 -5.52 -8.89 -17.52
C GLU A 77 -5.29 -7.73 -18.52
N ALA A 78 -5.32 -6.49 -18.06
CA ALA A 78 -5.05 -5.33 -18.91
C ALA A 78 -3.60 -5.32 -19.40
N LYS A 79 -2.64 -5.72 -18.53
CA LYS A 79 -1.23 -5.88 -18.91
C LYS A 79 -1.03 -6.95 -19.97
N THR A 80 -1.65 -8.11 -19.84
CA THR A 80 -1.53 -9.17 -20.85
C THR A 80 -2.14 -8.74 -22.19
N LYS A 81 -3.32 -8.10 -22.17
CA LYS A 81 -3.92 -7.51 -23.38
C LYS A 81 -3.03 -6.45 -24.01
N ALA A 82 -2.45 -5.54 -23.23
CA ALA A 82 -1.55 -4.51 -23.74
C ALA A 82 -0.21 -5.07 -24.26
N ALA A 83 0.29 -6.16 -23.68
CA ALA A 83 1.49 -6.84 -24.17
C ALA A 83 1.27 -7.52 -25.52
N MET A 84 0.09 -8.10 -25.76
CA MET A 84 -0.20 -8.73 -27.06
C MET A 84 -0.43 -7.73 -28.20
N ARG A 85 -0.58 -6.43 -27.89
CA ARG A 85 -0.92 -5.39 -28.86
C ARG A 85 0.35 -4.68 -29.36
N PRO A 86 0.70 -4.76 -30.65
CA PRO A 86 1.82 -4.02 -31.21
C PRO A 86 1.48 -2.53 -31.32
N PHE A 87 2.46 -1.68 -31.06
CA PHE A 87 2.36 -0.24 -31.17
C PHE A 87 3.64 0.37 -31.72
N THR A 88 3.49 1.21 -32.74
CA THR A 88 4.60 1.89 -33.39
C THR A 88 4.71 3.32 -32.86
N CYS A 89 5.90 3.72 -32.41
CA CYS A 89 6.17 5.08 -31.97
C CYS A 89 5.96 6.08 -33.13
N PRO A 90 5.13 7.12 -32.97
CA PRO A 90 4.90 8.10 -34.03
C PRO A 90 6.13 8.97 -34.34
N ALA A 91 7.08 9.09 -33.41
CA ALA A 91 8.23 9.97 -33.54
C ALA A 91 9.45 9.31 -34.21
N CYS A 92 9.68 8.03 -33.96
CA CYS A 92 10.86 7.31 -34.46
C CYS A 92 10.55 6.00 -35.19
N GLN A 93 9.26 5.72 -35.39
CA GLN A 93 8.74 4.51 -36.04
C GLN A 93 9.20 3.19 -35.42
N HIS A 94 9.71 3.23 -34.18
CA HIS A 94 10.07 2.03 -33.44
C HIS A 94 8.83 1.24 -33.07
N GLU A 95 8.78 -0.02 -33.48
CA GLU A 95 7.71 -0.96 -33.16
C GLU A 95 8.05 -1.72 -31.88
N THR A 96 7.12 -1.72 -30.94
CA THR A 96 7.19 -2.52 -29.71
C THR A 96 5.77 -2.77 -29.19
N HIS A 97 5.61 -3.41 -28.04
CA HIS A 97 4.32 -3.67 -27.43
C HIS A 97 3.74 -2.43 -26.76
N PHE A 98 2.42 -2.28 -26.82
CA PHE A 98 1.72 -1.13 -26.25
C PHE A 98 1.96 -1.01 -24.73
N LEU A 99 2.14 -2.13 -24.05
CA LEU A 99 2.49 -2.18 -22.63
C LEU A 99 3.75 -1.37 -22.29
N GLU A 100 4.80 -1.41 -23.12
CA GLU A 100 6.05 -0.71 -22.84
C GLU A 100 5.87 0.82 -22.80
N PHE A 101 4.97 1.33 -23.64
CA PHE A 101 4.61 2.75 -23.63
C PHE A 101 3.80 3.13 -22.39
N LEU A 102 2.91 2.25 -21.93
CA LEU A 102 2.10 2.47 -20.72
C LEU A 102 2.96 2.47 -19.46
N GLU A 103 3.93 1.56 -19.35
CA GLU A 103 4.80 1.46 -18.17
C GLU A 103 5.83 2.59 -18.10
N ASN A 104 6.52 2.87 -19.21
CA ASN A 104 7.58 3.87 -19.23
C ASN A 104 7.08 5.31 -19.47
N ARG A 105 5.80 5.45 -19.86
CA ARG A 105 5.15 6.70 -20.31
C ARG A 105 5.88 7.42 -21.47
N LYS A 106 6.86 6.77 -22.07
CA LYS A 106 7.79 7.29 -23.08
C LYS A 106 8.15 6.15 -24.04
N CYS A 107 8.53 6.48 -25.26
CA CYS A 107 9.12 5.51 -26.17
C CYS A 107 10.47 5.00 -25.62
N PRO A 108 10.72 3.68 -25.61
CA PRO A 108 11.97 3.12 -25.11
C PRO A 108 13.20 3.50 -25.97
N LYS A 109 13.00 3.82 -27.26
CA LYS A 109 14.09 4.16 -28.19
C LYS A 109 14.43 5.65 -28.24
N CYS A 110 13.42 6.52 -28.29
CA CYS A 110 13.62 7.96 -28.49
C CYS A 110 13.08 8.84 -27.36
N GLU A 111 12.62 8.24 -26.26
CA GLU A 111 12.01 8.91 -25.10
C GLU A 111 10.80 9.81 -25.39
N SER A 112 10.30 9.81 -26.62
CA SER A 112 9.18 10.63 -27.02
C SER A 112 7.91 10.26 -26.27
N LYS A 113 7.17 11.29 -25.84
CA LYS A 113 5.83 11.18 -25.21
C LYS A 113 4.68 11.37 -26.20
N ILE A 114 4.98 11.57 -27.48
CA ILE A 114 3.99 11.91 -28.52
C ILE A 114 2.95 10.79 -28.72
N TRP A 115 3.28 9.55 -28.33
CA TRP A 115 2.34 8.43 -28.41
C TRP A 115 1.01 8.68 -27.66
N SER A 116 1.00 9.49 -26.59
CA SER A 116 -0.23 9.78 -25.84
C SER A 116 -1.18 10.73 -26.57
N THR A 117 -0.70 11.53 -27.53
CA THR A 117 -1.54 12.47 -28.29
C THR A 117 -2.23 11.78 -29.47
N VAL A 118 -1.63 10.71 -30.01
CA VAL A 118 -2.19 9.92 -31.11
C VAL A 118 -3.04 8.74 -30.64
N ILE A 119 -3.08 8.45 -29.34
CA ILE A 119 -3.82 7.30 -28.82
C ILE A 119 -5.33 7.43 -28.98
N GLY A 120 -5.87 8.65 -28.91
CA GLY A 120 -7.30 8.91 -29.15
C GLY A 120 -7.70 8.75 -30.62
N GLN A 121 -6.74 8.65 -31.53
CA GLN A 121 -6.94 8.41 -32.96
C GLN A 121 -6.76 6.94 -33.36
N LYS A 122 -6.34 6.08 -32.41
CA LYS A 122 -6.21 4.64 -32.59
C LYS A 122 -7.55 3.93 -32.33
N GLU A 123 -7.57 2.61 -32.47
CA GLU A 123 -8.73 1.79 -32.14
C GLU A 123 -9.16 1.99 -30.67
N LYS A 124 -10.48 1.91 -30.46
CA LYS A 124 -11.14 2.13 -29.17
C LYS A 124 -10.49 1.34 -28.02
N GLU A 125 -10.00 0.14 -28.31
CA GLU A 125 -9.35 -0.74 -27.33
C GLU A 125 -8.05 -0.17 -26.75
N TYR A 126 -7.22 0.54 -27.54
CA TYR A 126 -6.00 1.17 -27.02
C TYR A 126 -6.33 2.29 -26.04
N TYR A 127 -7.35 3.07 -26.35
CA TYR A 127 -7.82 4.14 -25.49
C TYR A 127 -8.43 3.61 -24.18
N GLU A 128 -9.23 2.53 -24.25
CA GLU A 128 -9.78 1.87 -23.06
C GLU A 128 -8.68 1.32 -22.15
N LEU A 129 -7.65 0.69 -22.71
CA LEU A 129 -6.48 0.23 -21.95
C LEU A 129 -5.74 1.41 -21.32
N TYR A 130 -5.45 2.47 -22.07
CA TYR A 130 -4.78 3.66 -21.53
C TYR A 130 -5.55 4.25 -20.34
N LYS A 131 -6.86 4.46 -20.50
CA LYS A 131 -7.72 5.01 -19.45
C LYS A 131 -7.74 4.12 -18.21
N PHE A 132 -7.80 2.80 -18.40
CA PHE A 132 -7.73 1.85 -17.29
C PHE A 132 -6.40 1.98 -16.51
N PHE A 133 -5.25 2.05 -17.20
CA PHE A 133 -3.96 2.20 -16.54
C PHE A 133 -3.82 3.54 -15.81
N GLU A 134 -4.41 4.61 -16.35
CA GLU A 134 -4.49 5.91 -15.68
C GLU A 134 -5.36 5.83 -14.41
N ASP A 135 -6.54 5.23 -14.50
CA ASP A 135 -7.45 5.02 -13.36
C ASP A 135 -6.82 4.12 -12.28
N TYR A 136 -6.06 3.10 -12.69
CA TYR A 136 -5.31 2.24 -11.80
C TYR A 136 -4.18 3.02 -11.10
N SER A 137 -3.38 3.78 -11.85
CA SER A 137 -2.32 4.62 -11.31
C SER A 137 -2.88 5.64 -10.31
N ASN A 138 -4.00 6.28 -10.64
CA ASN A 138 -4.67 7.25 -9.77
C ASN A 138 -5.15 6.58 -8.48
N PHE A 139 -5.81 5.43 -8.58
CA PHE A 139 -6.23 4.64 -7.43
C PHE A 139 -5.06 4.30 -6.49
N ILE A 140 -3.95 3.80 -7.03
CA ILE A 140 -2.77 3.46 -6.22
C ILE A 140 -2.16 4.70 -5.57
N SER A 141 -2.16 5.84 -6.27
CA SER A 141 -1.60 7.10 -5.77
C SER A 141 -2.41 7.71 -4.61
N HIS A 142 -3.72 7.49 -4.58
CA HIS A 142 -4.59 7.93 -3.48
C HIS A 142 -4.48 7.08 -2.20
N LEU A 143 -3.87 5.89 -2.28
CA LEU A 143 -3.62 5.07 -1.09
C LEU A 143 -2.43 5.62 -0.31
N SER A 144 -2.63 5.88 0.99
CA SER A 144 -1.51 6.21 1.87
C SER A 144 -0.49 5.06 1.90
N PHE A 145 0.79 5.38 2.12
CA PHE A 145 1.86 4.38 2.22
C PHE A 145 1.50 3.22 3.18
N ARG A 146 0.87 3.57 4.31
CA ARG A 146 0.42 2.60 5.32
C ARG A 146 -0.70 1.70 4.81
N GLN A 147 -1.69 2.25 4.10
CA GLN A 147 -2.76 1.46 3.50
C GLN A 147 -2.19 0.52 2.44
N ARG A 148 -1.33 1.02 1.54
CA ARG A 148 -0.68 0.22 0.50
C ARG A 148 0.12 -0.95 1.08
N SER A 149 0.95 -0.69 2.10
CA SER A 149 1.72 -1.73 2.80
C SER A 149 0.82 -2.80 3.45
N ARG A 150 -0.24 -2.38 4.15
CA ARG A 150 -1.19 -3.31 4.78
C ARG A 150 -1.99 -4.11 3.76
N LEU A 151 -2.50 -3.47 2.71
CA LEU A 151 -3.24 -4.13 1.63
C LEU A 151 -2.38 -5.15 0.91
N LYS A 152 -1.13 -4.79 0.58
CA LYS A 152 -0.14 -5.72 0.01
C LYS A 152 0.04 -6.94 0.93
N LYS A 153 0.31 -6.73 2.22
CA LYS A 153 0.51 -7.84 3.18
C LYS A 153 -0.71 -8.77 3.27
N MET A 154 -1.92 -8.23 3.37
CA MET A 154 -3.14 -9.04 3.46
C MET A 154 -3.41 -9.81 2.16
N TYR A 155 -3.20 -9.17 1.00
CA TYR A 155 -3.31 -9.82 -0.30
C TYR A 155 -2.37 -11.03 -0.42
N PHE A 156 -1.10 -10.88 -0.01
CA PHE A 156 -0.14 -12.00 0.00
C PHE A 156 -0.52 -13.13 0.96
N MET A 157 -1.03 -12.80 2.15
CA MET A 157 -1.46 -13.82 3.12
C MET A 157 -2.62 -14.66 2.58
N GLU A 158 -3.63 -14.04 1.98
CA GLU A 158 -4.79 -14.76 1.43
C GLU A 158 -4.49 -15.51 0.13
N THR A 159 -3.49 -15.10 -0.64
CA THR A 159 -3.06 -15.83 -1.84
C THR A 159 -2.22 -17.04 -1.47
N ALA A 160 -1.30 -16.91 -0.51
CA ALA A 160 -0.52 -18.04 0.01
C ALA A 160 -1.39 -19.12 0.69
N GLU A 161 -2.45 -18.72 1.39
CA GLU A 161 -3.43 -19.67 1.97
C GLU A 161 -4.19 -20.47 0.90
N LYS A 162 -4.38 -19.92 -0.31
CA LYS A 162 -5.06 -20.60 -1.42
C LYS A 162 -4.16 -21.54 -2.21
N GLU A 163 -2.85 -21.31 -2.22
CA GLU A 163 -1.88 -22.18 -2.91
C GLU A 163 -1.39 -23.34 -2.02
N GLY A 164 -1.60 -23.25 -0.70
CA GLY A 164 -1.28 -24.31 0.26
C GLY A 164 -2.43 -25.27 0.57
N GLN A 165 -3.59 -25.12 -0.09
CA GLN A 165 -4.73 -26.04 -0.07
C GLN A 165 -4.80 -26.82 -1.38
#